data_AF-E1QKJ9-F1
#
_entry.id   AF-E1QKJ9-F1
#
_cell.length_a   1.000
_cell.length_b   1.000
_cell.length_c   1.000
_cell.angle_alpha   90.00
_cell.angle_beta   90.00
_cell.angle_gamma   90.00
#
_symmetry.space_group_name_H-M   'P 1'
#
loop_
_entity.id
_entity.type
_entity.pdbx_description
1 polymer ?
#
loop_
_entity_poly.entity_id
_entity_poly.type
_entity_poly.pdbx_seq_one_letter_code
_entity_poly.pdbx_strand_id
1 'polypeptide(L)'
;MSAEAENGSGQLLGALPPEPNQLFRLHRLCVRLFSQLTKDLAAQVEALVEAAGGTWRKQRQALAQVLEAELPILILLRVLDGLEKDDRLDQPGLLDLLRGLLLPLFSICFARYHDHPSAQLTRVLSRIDWYLDFGSDDPVEAFAAYCAAESGPALKDRAALVTWLREKFMPEVDLRLRNTVRQEFV
;
A
#
# COMPACT_ATOMS: atom_id res chain seq x y z
N MET A 1 -11.21 21.15 33.57
CA MET A 1 -10.05 20.25 33.39
C MET A 1 -10.54 18.82 33.56
N SER A 2 -10.13 17.95 32.64
CA SER A 2 -10.18 16.48 32.69
C SER A 2 -11.48 15.81 32.20
N ALA A 3 -11.53 15.54 30.89
CA ALA A 3 -12.25 14.40 30.30
C ALA A 3 -11.78 14.13 28.86
N GLU A 4 -10.49 13.87 28.64
CA GLU A 4 -9.98 13.41 27.33
C GLU A 4 -8.82 12.42 27.55
N ALA A 5 -9.15 11.19 27.96
CA ALA A 5 -8.18 10.09 28.01
C ALA A 5 -8.87 8.71 28.03
N GLU A 6 -9.85 8.44 27.16
CA GLU A 6 -10.42 7.07 27.04
C GLU A 6 -10.65 6.57 25.60
N ASN A 7 -10.32 7.34 24.55
CA ASN A 7 -10.73 6.97 23.18
C ASN A 7 -9.74 6.10 22.37
N GLY A 8 -8.62 5.65 22.93
CA GLY A 8 -7.62 4.87 22.16
C GLY A 8 -7.72 3.35 22.30
N SER A 9 -8.21 2.86 23.44
CA SER A 9 -8.04 1.45 23.84
C SER A 9 -9.31 0.61 23.71
N GLY A 10 -10.48 1.24 23.60
CA GLY A 10 -11.78 0.57 23.56
C GLY A 10 -12.13 -0.08 22.22
N GLN A 11 -11.50 0.34 21.12
CA GLN A 11 -11.82 -0.16 19.77
C GLN A 11 -11.22 -1.55 19.48
N LEU A 12 -10.10 -1.91 20.10
CA LEU A 12 -9.47 -3.22 19.89
C LEU A 12 -10.16 -4.36 20.66
N LEU A 13 -10.87 -4.05 21.74
CA LEU A 13 -11.60 -5.05 22.55
C LEU A 13 -12.76 -5.70 21.78
N GLY A 14 -13.29 -5.03 20.75
CA GLY A 14 -14.25 -5.61 19.80
C GLY A 14 -13.61 -6.20 18.53
N ALA A 15 -12.34 -5.88 18.26
CA ALA A 15 -11.62 -6.24 17.05
C ALA A 15 -10.99 -7.63 17.08
N LEU A 16 -10.66 -8.12 18.28
CA LEU A 16 -10.04 -9.43 18.44
C LEU A 16 -11.10 -10.51 18.17
N PRO A 17 -10.87 -11.37 17.17
CA PRO A 17 -11.77 -12.48 16.92
C PRO A 17 -11.91 -13.34 18.19
N PRO A 18 -13.11 -13.84 18.52
CA PRO A 18 -13.34 -14.61 19.74
C PRO A 18 -12.56 -15.94 19.76
N GLU A 19 -12.17 -16.44 18.59
CA GLU A 19 -11.42 -17.67 18.43
C GLU A 19 -9.99 -17.41 17.92
N PRO A 20 -8.94 -17.97 18.53
CA PRO A 20 -7.56 -17.83 18.06
C PRO A 20 -7.36 -18.21 16.59
N ASN A 21 -8.09 -19.22 16.10
CA ASN A 21 -8.02 -19.67 14.71
C ASN A 21 -8.42 -18.57 13.71
N GLN A 22 -9.32 -17.68 14.09
CA GLN A 22 -9.74 -16.55 13.24
C GLN A 22 -8.63 -15.49 13.18
N LEU A 23 -7.91 -15.24 14.28
CA LEU A 23 -6.73 -14.37 14.26
C LEU A 23 -5.62 -14.94 13.36
N PHE A 24 -5.35 -16.25 13.42
CA PHE A 24 -4.40 -16.91 12.51
C PHE A 24 -4.83 -16.79 11.04
N ARG A 25 -6.13 -16.89 10.76
CA ARG A 25 -6.71 -16.69 9.42
C ARG A 25 -6.45 -15.28 8.90
N LEU A 26 -6.68 -14.25 9.73
CA LEU A 26 -6.41 -12.84 9.38
C LEU A 26 -4.92 -12.57 9.16
N HIS A 27 -4.06 -13.11 10.03
CA HIS A 27 -2.62 -13.00 9.83
C HIS A 27 -2.18 -13.67 8.51
N ARG A 28 -2.68 -14.88 8.23
CA ARG A 28 -2.42 -15.60 6.97
C ARG A 28 -2.91 -14.82 5.76
N LEU A 29 -4.09 -14.18 5.84
CA LEU A 29 -4.58 -13.27 4.82
C LEU A 29 -3.58 -12.16 4.54
N CYS A 30 -3.13 -11.45 5.57
CA CYS A 30 -2.21 -10.32 5.45
C CYS A 30 -0.89 -10.74 4.80
N VAL A 31 -0.31 -11.87 5.24
CA VAL A 31 0.91 -12.42 4.66
C VAL A 31 0.72 -12.81 3.17
N ARG A 32 -0.42 -13.42 2.83
CA ARG A 32 -0.75 -13.80 1.45
C ARG A 32 -0.94 -12.57 0.57
N LEU A 33 -1.66 -11.55 1.05
CA LEU A 33 -1.85 -10.28 0.34
C LEU A 33 -0.50 -9.61 0.07
N PHE A 34 0.32 -9.45 1.11
CA PHE A 34 1.66 -8.90 0.97
C PHE A 34 2.48 -9.68 -0.07
N SER A 35 2.56 -11.01 0.05
CA SER A 35 3.34 -11.84 -0.86
C SER A 35 2.83 -11.76 -2.30
N GLN A 36 1.53 -11.89 -2.53
CA GLN A 36 0.96 -11.88 -3.90
C GLN A 36 1.07 -10.53 -4.58
N LEU A 37 1.01 -9.44 -3.82
CA LEU A 37 1.01 -8.09 -4.37
C LEU A 37 2.43 -7.54 -4.56
N THR A 38 3.42 -8.02 -3.80
CA THR A 38 4.80 -7.51 -3.87
C THR A 38 5.78 -8.44 -4.60
N LYS A 39 5.41 -9.69 -4.91
CA LYS A 39 6.32 -10.67 -5.56
C LYS A 39 6.90 -10.19 -6.90
N ASP A 40 6.16 -9.40 -7.66
CA ASP A 40 6.56 -8.93 -9.00
C ASP A 40 6.95 -7.44 -9.01
N LEU A 41 7.21 -6.85 -7.83
CA LEU A 41 7.40 -5.40 -7.67
C LEU A 41 8.48 -4.84 -8.61
N ALA A 42 9.62 -5.53 -8.75
CA ALA A 42 10.70 -5.10 -9.63
C ALA A 42 10.24 -5.05 -11.11
N ALA A 43 9.53 -6.07 -11.58
CA ALA A 43 9.01 -6.11 -12.95
C ALA A 43 7.94 -5.03 -13.19
N GLN A 44 7.11 -4.74 -12.18
CA GLN A 44 6.11 -3.67 -12.25
C GLN A 44 6.76 -2.29 -12.32
N VAL A 45 7.83 -2.06 -11.55
CA VAL A 45 8.64 -0.83 -11.62
C VAL A 45 9.25 -0.66 -13.01
N GLU A 46 9.82 -1.71 -13.59
CA GLU A 46 10.38 -1.65 -14.95
C GLU A 46 9.32 -1.29 -15.99
N ALA A 47 8.14 -1.92 -15.92
CA ALA A 47 7.03 -1.60 -16.81
C ALA A 47 6.53 -0.15 -16.67
N LEU A 48 6.50 0.38 -15.44
CA LEU A 48 6.14 1.78 -15.16
C LEU A 48 7.18 2.77 -15.72
N VAL A 49 8.48 2.45 -15.60
CA VAL A 49 9.57 3.26 -16.18
C VAL A 49 9.44 3.33 -17.70
N GLU A 50 9.05 2.22 -18.33
CA GLU A 50 8.80 2.17 -19.78
C GLU A 50 7.58 2.99 -20.17
N ALA A 51 6.47 2.83 -19.46
CA ALA A 51 5.25 3.61 -19.68
C ALA A 51 5.46 5.12 -19.51
N ALA A 52 6.31 5.51 -18.56
CA ALA A 52 6.67 6.90 -18.28
C ALA A 52 7.61 7.55 -19.33
N GLY A 53 8.07 6.79 -20.33
CA GLY A 53 8.87 7.32 -21.45
C GLY A 53 10.34 7.63 -21.11
N GLY A 54 10.90 7.02 -20.05
CA GLY A 54 12.30 7.19 -19.69
C GLY A 54 13.23 6.66 -20.80
N THR A 55 13.91 7.54 -21.55
CA THR A 55 14.77 7.14 -22.67
C THR A 55 16.25 7.00 -22.30
N TRP A 56 16.73 7.68 -21.25
CA TRP A 56 18.14 7.66 -20.85
C TRP A 56 18.36 6.74 -19.67
N ARG A 57 19.44 5.94 -19.67
CA ARG A 57 19.74 4.96 -18.60
C ARG A 57 19.75 5.58 -17.19
N LYS A 58 20.36 6.76 -17.03
CA LYS A 58 20.40 7.47 -15.73
C LYS A 58 19.00 7.95 -15.28
N GLN A 59 18.18 8.46 -16.20
CA GLN A 59 16.81 8.88 -15.90
C GLN A 59 15.93 7.68 -15.54
N ARG A 60 16.05 6.59 -16.31
CA ARG A 60 15.35 5.34 -16.02
C ARG A 60 15.68 4.81 -14.62
N GLN A 61 16.96 4.86 -14.24
CA GLN A 61 17.39 4.42 -12.91
C GLN A 61 16.87 5.33 -11.79
N ALA A 62 16.90 6.66 -11.98
CA ALA A 62 16.36 7.60 -10.99
C ALA A 62 14.84 7.41 -10.80
N LEU A 63 14.10 7.31 -11.91
CA LEU A 63 12.66 7.05 -11.86
C LEU A 63 12.35 5.68 -11.23
N ALA A 64 13.12 4.63 -11.57
CA ALA A 64 12.95 3.31 -10.97
C ALA A 64 13.11 3.36 -9.44
N GLN A 65 14.09 4.12 -8.93
CA GLN A 65 14.30 4.25 -7.48
C GLN A 65 13.10 4.89 -6.78
N VAL A 66 12.54 5.96 -7.37
CA VAL A 66 11.35 6.63 -6.84
C VAL A 66 10.14 5.68 -6.87
N LEU A 67 9.90 5.04 -8.01
CA LEU A 67 8.79 4.10 -8.18
C LEU A 67 8.91 2.90 -7.24
N GLU A 68 10.10 2.33 -7.06
CA GLU A 68 10.28 1.17 -6.18
C GLU A 68 10.14 1.53 -4.70
N ALA A 69 10.41 2.78 -4.32
CA ALA A 69 10.15 3.29 -2.98
C ALA A 69 8.64 3.53 -2.75
N GLU A 70 7.94 4.02 -3.76
CA GLU A 70 6.59 4.54 -3.60
C GLU A 70 5.49 3.53 -3.96
N LEU A 71 5.73 2.62 -4.90
CA LEU A 71 4.76 1.64 -5.38
C LEU A 71 4.20 0.74 -4.26
N PRO A 72 4.99 0.27 -3.28
CA PRO A 72 4.46 -0.46 -2.12
C PRO A 72 3.42 0.34 -1.32
N ILE A 73 3.58 1.66 -1.22
CA ILE A 73 2.62 2.53 -0.52
C ILE A 73 1.31 2.60 -1.30
N LEU A 74 1.38 2.79 -2.62
CA LEU A 74 0.19 2.80 -3.48
C LEU A 74 -0.58 1.47 -3.40
N ILE A 75 0.13 0.34 -3.44
CA ILE A 75 -0.47 -0.99 -3.27
C ILE A 75 -1.15 -1.10 -1.90
N LEU A 76 -0.46 -0.70 -0.82
CA LEU A 76 -1.01 -0.76 0.53
C LEU A 76 -2.29 0.07 0.66
N LEU A 77 -2.29 1.31 0.18
CA LEU A 77 -3.48 2.17 0.19
C LEU A 77 -4.63 1.51 -0.54
N ARG A 78 -4.38 0.91 -1.71
CA ARG A 78 -5.41 0.22 -2.47
C ARG A 78 -5.93 -1.03 -1.76
N VAL A 79 -5.06 -1.77 -1.08
CA VAL A 79 -5.46 -2.93 -0.27
C VAL A 79 -6.34 -2.49 0.89
N LEU A 80 -5.96 -1.44 1.62
CA LEU A 80 -6.74 -0.94 2.74
C LEU A 80 -8.13 -0.45 2.29
N ASP A 81 -8.18 0.33 1.21
CA ASP A 81 -9.44 0.77 0.59
C ASP A 81 -10.33 -0.41 0.14
N GLY A 82 -9.72 -1.43 -0.45
CA GLY A 82 -10.46 -2.61 -0.91
C GLY A 82 -10.95 -3.51 0.23
N LEU A 83 -10.19 -3.64 1.32
CA LEU A 83 -10.61 -4.40 2.51
C LEU A 83 -11.71 -3.68 3.28
N GLU A 84 -11.68 -2.35 3.34
CA GLU A 84 -12.71 -1.51 3.95
C GLU A 84 -14.06 -1.63 3.26
N LYS A 85 -14.06 -1.93 1.95
CA LYS A 85 -15.27 -2.13 1.13
C LYS A 85 -15.75 -3.59 1.09
N ASP A 86 -15.09 -4.52 1.79
CA ASP A 86 -15.47 -5.92 1.78
C ASP A 86 -16.43 -6.25 2.93
N ASP A 87 -17.71 -6.46 2.62
CA ASP A 87 -18.77 -6.73 3.61
C ASP A 87 -18.46 -7.90 4.55
N ARG A 88 -17.60 -8.84 4.15
CA ARG A 88 -17.20 -9.97 5.01
C ARG A 88 -16.31 -9.54 6.18
N LEU A 89 -15.74 -8.34 6.10
CA LEU A 89 -14.83 -7.74 7.06
C LEU A 89 -15.50 -6.58 7.85
N ASP A 90 -16.81 -6.39 7.69
CA ASP A 90 -17.59 -5.37 8.40
C ASP A 90 -17.86 -5.78 9.86
N GLN A 91 -16.79 -5.84 10.64
CA GLN A 91 -16.82 -6.05 12.09
C GLN A 91 -16.11 -4.90 12.80
N PRO A 92 -16.67 -4.37 13.90
CA PRO A 92 -16.07 -3.27 14.63
C PRO A 92 -14.60 -3.53 14.99
N GLY A 93 -13.70 -2.64 14.55
CA GLY A 93 -12.27 -2.69 14.84
C GLY A 93 -11.46 -3.72 14.04
N LEU A 94 -12.09 -4.59 13.24
CA LEU A 94 -11.39 -5.57 12.41
C LEU A 94 -10.49 -4.91 11.35
N LEU A 95 -10.94 -3.79 10.76
CA LEU A 95 -10.13 -3.03 9.82
C LEU A 95 -8.88 -2.43 10.48
N ASP A 96 -8.98 -1.97 11.72
CA ASP A 96 -7.82 -1.44 12.45
C ASP A 96 -6.82 -2.54 12.81
N LEU A 97 -7.32 -3.74 13.14
CA LEU A 97 -6.47 -4.93 13.29
C LEU A 97 -5.75 -5.28 11.97
N LEU A 98 -6.47 -5.31 10.85
CA LEU A 98 -5.89 -5.59 9.52
C LEU A 98 -4.86 -4.53 9.12
N ARG A 99 -5.12 -3.24 9.37
CA ARG A 99 -4.16 -2.15 9.19
C ARG A 99 -2.90 -2.41 10.03
N GLY A 100 -3.06 -2.74 11.31
CA GLY A 100 -1.96 -3.05 12.22
C GLY A 100 -1.12 -4.28 11.81
N LEU A 101 -1.71 -5.24 11.10
CA LEU A 101 -1.00 -6.42 10.58
C LEU A 101 -0.34 -6.16 9.22
N LEU A 102 -0.95 -5.35 8.36
CA LEU A 102 -0.44 -5.06 7.01
C LEU A 102 0.71 -4.05 7.02
N LEU A 103 0.64 -3.02 7.86
CA LEU A 103 1.66 -1.95 7.91
C LEU A 103 3.08 -2.50 8.16
N PRO A 104 3.32 -3.40 9.14
CA PRO A 104 4.64 -3.99 9.34
C PRO A 104 5.08 -4.92 8.20
N LEU A 105 4.14 -5.56 7.47
CA LEU A 105 4.51 -6.38 6.31
C LEU A 105 5.02 -5.50 5.18
N PHE A 106 4.33 -4.40 4.87
CA PHE A 106 4.76 -3.46 3.83
C PHE A 106 6.02 -2.68 4.21
N SER A 107 6.33 -2.52 5.51
CA SER A 107 7.60 -1.91 5.93
C SER A 107 8.83 -2.74 5.50
N ILE A 108 8.67 -4.06 5.29
CA ILE A 108 9.74 -4.96 4.82
C ILE A 108 10.25 -4.55 3.42
N CYS A 109 9.41 -3.94 2.57
CA CYS A 109 9.84 -3.41 1.26
C CYS A 109 10.94 -2.34 1.39
N PHE A 110 11.10 -1.75 2.57
CA PHE A 110 12.07 -0.71 2.88
C PHE A 110 13.32 -1.26 3.60
N ALA A 111 13.46 -2.58 3.78
CA ALA A 111 14.61 -3.19 4.45
C ALA A 111 15.96 -2.86 3.78
N ARG A 112 15.95 -2.64 2.47
CA ARG A 112 17.13 -2.25 1.67
C ARG A 112 17.74 -0.90 2.05
N TYR A 113 17.01 -0.06 2.79
CA TYR A 113 17.52 1.23 3.27
C TYR A 113 18.38 1.09 4.54
N HIS A 114 18.63 -0.13 5.02
CA HIS A 114 19.40 -0.43 6.24
C HIS A 114 18.89 0.27 7.50
N ASP A 115 17.63 0.72 7.47
CA ASP A 115 16.93 1.35 8.59
C ASP A 115 16.52 0.28 9.62
N HIS A 116 16.50 0.66 10.90
CA HIS A 116 15.89 -0.18 11.96
C HIS A 116 14.40 -0.45 11.62
N PRO A 117 13.82 -1.62 11.96
CA PRO A 117 12.42 -1.94 11.61
C PRO A 117 11.40 -0.86 12.00
N SER A 118 11.59 -0.20 13.14
CA SER A 118 10.73 0.92 13.55
C SER A 118 10.81 2.11 12.60
N ALA A 119 11.99 2.45 12.09
CA ALA A 119 12.17 3.54 11.12
C ALA A 119 11.54 3.20 9.76
N GLN A 120 11.56 1.93 9.35
CA GLN A 120 10.85 1.47 8.15
C GLN A 120 9.34 1.65 8.30
N LEU A 121 8.78 1.29 9.46
CA LEU A 121 7.36 1.49 9.75
C LEU A 121 6.99 2.98 9.81
N THR A 122 7.80 3.79 10.49
CA THR A 122 7.60 5.25 10.51
C THR A 122 7.56 5.83 9.10
N ARG A 123 8.43 5.38 8.20
CA ARG A 123 8.41 5.81 6.80
C ARG A 123 7.09 5.46 6.12
N VAL A 124 6.58 4.23 6.29
CA VAL A 124 5.29 3.84 5.73
C VAL A 124 4.17 4.73 6.25
N LEU A 125 4.10 4.94 7.56
CA LEU A 125 3.09 5.78 8.20
C LEU A 125 3.14 7.23 7.69
N SER A 126 4.32 7.85 7.69
CA SER A 126 4.47 9.22 7.20
C SER A 126 4.12 9.38 5.72
N ARG A 127 4.32 8.34 4.90
CA ARG A 127 3.87 8.36 3.51
C ARG A 127 2.36 8.24 3.41
N ILE A 128 1.72 7.37 4.19
CA ILE A 128 0.24 7.28 4.23
C ILE A 128 -0.37 8.61 4.66
N ASP A 129 0.14 9.23 5.72
CA ASP A 129 -0.30 10.55 6.19
C ASP A 129 -0.21 11.58 5.06
N TRP A 130 0.89 11.59 4.31
CA TRP A 130 1.04 12.46 3.15
C TRP A 130 -0.03 12.23 2.09
N TYR A 131 -0.42 10.98 1.77
CA TYR A 131 -1.49 10.72 0.81
C TYR A 131 -2.85 11.21 1.30
N LEU A 132 -3.14 11.04 2.59
CA LEU A 132 -4.38 11.51 3.20
C LEU A 132 -4.45 13.04 3.20
N ASP A 133 -3.31 13.72 3.41
CA ASP A 133 -3.22 15.19 3.47
C ASP A 133 -3.02 15.85 2.09
N PHE A 134 -2.65 15.10 1.05
CA PHE A 134 -2.33 15.65 -0.28
C PHE A 134 -3.52 16.38 -0.94
N GLY A 135 -4.75 16.11 -0.49
CA GLY A 135 -5.95 16.80 -0.97
C GLY A 135 -6.47 16.32 -2.32
N SER A 136 -6.02 15.15 -2.79
CA SER A 136 -6.61 14.46 -3.94
C SER A 136 -7.35 13.22 -3.48
N ASP A 137 -8.61 13.07 -3.91
CA ASP A 137 -9.41 11.87 -3.65
C ASP A 137 -8.91 10.64 -4.45
N ASP A 138 -7.93 10.81 -5.36
CA ASP A 138 -7.38 9.72 -6.17
C ASP A 138 -5.89 9.45 -5.83
N PRO A 139 -5.61 8.34 -5.11
CA PRO A 139 -4.25 7.91 -4.80
C PRO A 139 -3.35 7.72 -6.03
N VAL A 140 -3.90 7.39 -7.21
CA VAL A 140 -3.11 7.25 -8.44
C VAL A 140 -2.59 8.59 -8.93
N GLU A 141 -3.41 9.64 -8.84
CA GLU A 141 -3.00 11.00 -9.19
C GLU A 141 -1.98 11.55 -8.20
N ALA A 142 -2.20 11.33 -6.90
CA ALA A 142 -1.26 11.68 -5.84
C ALA A 142 0.10 10.99 -6.03
N PHE A 143 0.08 9.69 -6.36
CA PHE A 143 1.28 8.91 -6.67
C PHE A 143 2.03 9.48 -7.88
N ALA A 144 1.31 9.76 -8.97
CA ALA A 144 1.94 10.27 -10.19
C ALA A 144 2.48 11.70 -9.98
N ALA A 145 1.81 12.52 -9.18
CA ALA A 145 2.29 13.84 -8.78
C ALA A 145 3.56 13.75 -7.91
N TYR A 146 3.58 12.84 -6.94
CA TYR A 146 4.76 12.58 -6.11
C TYR A 146 5.96 12.12 -6.98
N CYS A 147 5.73 11.16 -7.87
CA CYS A 147 6.76 10.69 -8.79
C CYS A 147 7.30 11.82 -9.67
N ALA A 148 6.43 12.73 -10.12
CA ALA A 148 6.83 13.89 -10.91
C ALA A 148 7.72 14.87 -10.12
N ALA A 149 7.35 15.13 -8.86
CA ALA A 149 8.11 16.02 -7.98
C ALA A 149 9.51 15.47 -7.67
N GLU A 150 9.58 14.18 -7.30
CA GLU A 150 10.84 13.53 -6.90
C GLU A 150 11.73 13.15 -8.08
N SER A 151 11.15 12.77 -9.22
CA SER A 151 11.92 12.30 -10.38
C SER A 151 12.32 13.46 -11.32
N GLY A 152 11.72 14.63 -11.17
CA GLY A 152 11.96 15.80 -12.02
C GLY A 152 11.92 15.46 -13.52
N PRO A 153 12.97 15.76 -14.29
CA PRO A 153 13.00 15.51 -15.74
C PRO A 153 13.07 14.03 -16.12
N ALA A 154 13.21 13.10 -15.15
CA ALA A 154 13.20 11.68 -15.43
C ALA A 154 11.79 11.14 -15.72
N LEU A 155 10.74 11.79 -15.20
CA LEU A 155 9.35 11.51 -15.59
C LEU A 155 8.98 12.41 -16.76
N LYS A 156 8.89 11.84 -17.97
CA LYS A 156 8.56 12.62 -19.17
C LYS A 156 7.07 12.75 -19.40
N ASP A 157 6.34 11.68 -19.13
CA ASP A 157 4.91 11.62 -19.39
C ASP A 157 4.17 11.10 -18.16
N ARG A 158 3.68 12.06 -17.36
CA ARG A 158 2.82 11.77 -16.22
C ARG A 158 1.48 11.17 -16.65
N ALA A 159 0.93 11.61 -17.79
CA ALA A 159 -0.37 11.13 -18.25
C ALA A 159 -0.30 9.66 -18.69
N ALA A 160 0.78 9.27 -19.38
CA ALA A 160 1.02 7.87 -19.72
C ALA A 160 1.22 7.00 -18.48
N LEU A 161 1.93 7.49 -17.46
CA LEU A 161 2.08 6.81 -16.17
C LEU A 161 0.72 6.56 -15.51
N VAL A 162 -0.12 7.61 -15.39
CA VAL A 162 -1.48 7.50 -14.82
C VAL A 162 -2.34 6.53 -15.62
N THR A 163 -2.29 6.61 -16.96
CA THR A 163 -3.07 5.73 -17.84
C THR A 163 -2.68 4.26 -17.62
N TRP A 164 -1.39 3.97 -17.58
CA TRP A 164 -0.91 2.60 -17.33
C TRP A 164 -1.32 2.10 -15.94
N LEU A 165 -1.21 2.95 -14.92
CA LEU A 165 -1.64 2.62 -13.55
C LEU A 165 -3.13 2.25 -13.51
N ARG A 166 -4.00 3.04 -14.15
CA ARG A 166 -5.45 2.83 -14.16
C ARG A 166 -5.88 1.64 -15.02
N GLU A 167 -5.26 1.45 -16.18
CA GLU A 167 -5.71 0.44 -17.16
C GLU A 167 -5.09 -0.94 -16.95
N LYS A 168 -3.90 -1.01 -16.33
CA LYS A 168 -3.15 -2.27 -16.18
C LYS A 168 -2.95 -2.62 -14.71
N PHE A 169 -2.31 -1.73 -13.96
CA PHE A 169 -1.80 -2.06 -12.63
C PHE A 169 -2.89 -2.18 -11.57
N MET A 170 -3.72 -1.14 -11.41
CA MET A 170 -4.80 -1.13 -10.41
C MET A 170 -5.80 -2.27 -10.61
N PRO A 171 -6.28 -2.57 -11.84
CA PRO A 171 -7.14 -3.73 -12.08
C PRO A 171 -6.49 -5.06 -11.69
N GLU A 172 -5.18 -5.20 -11.89
CA GLU A 172 -4.44 -6.40 -11.49
C GLU A 172 -4.33 -6.52 -9.96
N VAL A 173 -4.01 -5.43 -9.27
CA VAL A 173 -4.00 -5.36 -7.80
C VAL A 173 -5.38 -5.75 -7.25
N ASP A 174 -6.45 -5.21 -7.80
CA ASP A 174 -7.83 -5.50 -7.40
C ASP A 174 -8.20 -6.97 -7.63
N LEU A 175 -7.76 -7.55 -8.75
CA LEU A 175 -7.98 -8.96 -9.03
C LEU A 175 -7.24 -9.86 -8.03
N ARG A 176 -5.97 -9.55 -7.74
CA ARG A 176 -5.14 -10.30 -6.78
C ARG A 176 -5.71 -10.17 -5.35
N LEU A 177 -6.14 -8.98 -4.95
CA LEU A 177 -6.82 -8.72 -3.68
C LEU A 177 -8.09 -9.58 -3.55
N ARG A 178 -9.03 -9.44 -4.49
CA ARG A 178 -10.30 -10.19 -4.46
C ARG A 178 -10.08 -11.70 -4.44
N ASN A 179 -9.15 -12.21 -5.25
CA ASN A 179 -8.84 -13.64 -5.27
C ASN A 179 -8.26 -14.13 -3.95
N THR A 180 -7.38 -13.34 -3.32
CA THR A 180 -6.75 -13.71 -2.05
C THR A 180 -7.77 -13.72 -0.91
N VAL A 181 -8.62 -12.69 -0.82
CA VAL A 181 -9.71 -12.65 0.17
C VAL A 181 -10.68 -13.81 -0.06
N ARG A 182 -11.07 -14.09 -1.32
CA ARG A 182 -11.94 -15.23 -1.64
C ARG A 182 -11.32 -16.56 -1.21
N GLN A 183 -10.04 -16.80 -1.47
CA GLN A 183 -9.37 -18.05 -1.05
C GLN A 183 -9.30 -18.22 0.46
N GLU A 184 -9.28 -17.12 1.21
CA GLU A 184 -9.23 -17.17 2.66
C GLU A 184 -10.62 -17.35 3.27
N PHE A 185 -11.66 -16.78 2.67
CA PHE A 185 -13.04 -16.74 3.20
C PHE A 185 -14.07 -17.69 2.55
N VAL A 186 -13.64 -18.53 1.59
CA VAL A 186 -14.43 -19.63 1.01
C VAL A 186 -14.16 -20.95 1.73
#